data_AF-A0A960GAA3-F1
#
_entry.id   AF-A0A960GAA3-F1
#
_cell.length_a   1.000
_cell.length_b   1.000
_cell.length_c   1.000
_cell.angle_alpha   90.00
_cell.angle_beta   90.00
_cell.angle_gamma   90.00
#
_symmetry.space_group_name_H-M   'P 1'
#
loop_
_entity.id
_entity.type
_entity.pdbx_description
1 polymer ?
#
loop_
_entity_poly.entity_id
_entity_poly.type
_entity_poly.pdbx_seq_one_letter_code
_entity_poly.pdbx_strand_id
1 'polypeptide(L)' 'MPKERDVWASQLRKGVLDLAVLALLADEAKYGSQIVDELTARPALTITAGTVYPLLARLA' A
#
# COMPACT_ATOMS: atom_id res chain seq x y z
N MET A 1 5.40 22.11 13.31
CA MET A 1 4.00 21.81 12.95
C MET A 1 3.99 21.36 11.50
N PRO A 2 3.62 20.09 11.18
CA PRO A 2 3.46 19.67 9.78
C PRO A 2 2.49 20.60 9.06
N LYS A 3 2.74 20.94 7.80
CA LYS A 3 1.76 21.74 7.03
C LYS A 3 0.56 20.83 6.74
N GLU A 4 -0.66 21.38 6.74
CA GLU A 4 -1.89 20.62 6.46
C GLU A 4 -1.81 19.81 5.15
N ARG A 5 -1.10 20.34 4.15
CA ARG A 5 -0.82 19.66 2.88
C ARG A 5 -0.05 18.34 3.06
N ASP A 6 0.85 18.25 4.02
CA ASP A 6 1.64 17.05 4.29
C ASP A 6 0.76 15.95 4.91
N VAL A 7 -0.17 16.35 5.79
CA VAL A 7 -1.16 15.44 6.39
C VAL A 7 -2.09 14.89 5.32
N TRP A 8 -2.62 15.76 4.46
CA TRP A 8 -3.48 15.36 3.35
C TRP A 8 -2.77 14.39 2.40
N ALA A 9 -1.55 14.71 1.99
CA ALA A 9 -0.76 13.85 1.12
C ALA A 9 -0.50 12.46 1.73
N SER A 10 -0.24 12.40 3.05
CA SER A 10 -0.05 11.13 3.76
C SER A 10 -1.33 10.28 3.79
N GLN A 11 -2.49 10.89 4.05
CA GLN A 11 -3.77 10.18 4.05
C GLN A 11 -4.16 9.69 2.65
N LEU A 12 -3.95 10.51 1.64
CA LEU A 12 -4.18 10.12 0.24
C LEU A 12 -3.30 8.93 -0.14
N ARG A 13 -2.01 8.94 0.22
CA ARG A 13 -1.10 7.82 -0.04
C ARG A 13 -1.60 6.52 0.60
N LYS A 14 -2.09 6.57 1.84
CA LYS A 14 -2.66 5.39 2.52
C LYS A 14 -3.86 4.82 1.74
N GLY A 15 -4.81 5.68 1.37
CA GLY A 15 -5.98 5.23 0.59
C GLY A 15 -5.61 4.65 -0.78
N VAL A 16 -4.62 5.25 -1.46
CA VAL A 16 -4.10 4.72 -2.74
C VAL A 16 -3.42 3.37 -2.55
N LEU A 17 -2.72 3.16 -1.43
CA LEU A 17 -2.04 1.90 -1.14
C LEU A 17 -3.04 0.74 -0.98
N ASP A 18 -4.14 0.97 -0.24
CA ASP A 18 -5.21 -0.02 -0.06
C ASP A 18 -5.81 -0.41 -1.42
N LEU A 19 -6.09 0.58 -2.29
CA LEU A 19 -6.59 0.35 -3.63
C LEU A 19 -5.59 -0.38 -4.53
N ALA A 20 -4.30 -0.06 -4.42
CA ALA A 20 -3.26 -0.73 -5.19
C ALA A 20 -3.16 -2.22 -4.82
N VAL A 21 -3.21 -2.55 -3.52
CA VAL A 21 -3.23 -3.95 -3.07
C VAL A 21 -4.46 -4.69 -3.58
N LEU A 22 -5.65 -4.07 -3.49
CA LEU A 22 -6.87 -4.65 -4.03
C LEU A 22 -6.80 -4.88 -5.55
N ALA A 23 -6.21 -3.94 -6.29
CA ALA A 23 -6.03 -4.08 -7.73
C ALA A 23 -5.10 -5.24 -8.10
N LEU A 24 -4.03 -5.47 -7.34
CA LEU A 24 -3.12 -6.60 -7.55
C LEU A 24 -3.79 -7.97 -7.27
N LEU A 25 -4.63 -8.01 -6.24
CA LEU A 25 -5.39 -9.20 -5.85
C LEU A 25 -6.61 -9.47 -6.75
N ALA A 26 -7.16 -8.43 -7.38
CA ALA A 26 -8.26 -8.56 -8.33
C ALA A 26 -7.85 -9.27 -9.62
N ASP A 27 -6.57 -9.17 -10.00
CA ASP A 27 -6.01 -9.85 -11.16
C ASP A 27 -5.74 -11.34 -10.88
N GLU A 28 -5.08 -11.66 -9.77
CA GLU A 28 -4.81 -13.03 -9.32
C GLU A 28 -4.43 -13.08 -7.83
N ALA A 29 -4.53 -14.27 -7.23
CA ALA A 29 -4.07 -14.50 -5.87
C ALA A 29 -2.55 -14.35 -5.77
N LYS A 30 -2.07 -13.54 -4.83
CA LYS A 30 -0.65 -13.25 -4.61
C LYS A 30 -0.26 -13.47 -3.15
N TYR A 31 0.95 -13.96 -2.93
CA TYR A 31 1.56 -13.98 -1.60
C TYR A 31 1.93 -12.55 -1.15
N GLY A 32 1.92 -12.31 0.16
CA GLY A 32 2.26 -10.99 0.71
C GLY A 32 3.64 -10.48 0.31
N SER A 33 4.63 -11.35 0.12
CA SER A 33 5.95 -10.99 -0.40
C SER A 33 5.89 -10.47 -1.84
N GLN A 34 5.10 -11.11 -2.72
CA GLN A 34 4.94 -10.66 -4.10
C GLN A 34 4.29 -9.26 -4.17
N ILE A 35 3.33 -9.00 -3.29
CA ILE A 35 2.70 -7.68 -3.15
C ILE A 35 3.73 -6.62 -2.71
N VAL A 36 4.61 -6.94 -1.75
CA VAL A 36 5.71 -6.05 -1.35
C VAL A 36 6.63 -5.75 -2.53
N ASP A 37 7.05 -6.77 -3.27
CA ASP A 37 7.98 -6.63 -4.39
C ASP A 37 7.40 -5.77 -5.52
N GLU A 38 6.15 -6.04 -5.91
CA GLU A 38 5.46 -5.29 -6.98
C GLU A 38 5.19 -3.83 -6.62
N LEU A 39 4.82 -3.54 -5.37
CA LEU A 39 4.60 -2.18 -4.91
C LEU A 39 5.91 -1.43 -4.69
N THR A 40 6.97 -2.12 -4.25
CA THR A 40 8.33 -1.55 -4.12
C THR A 40 8.92 -1.15 -5.47
N ALA A 41 8.62 -1.88 -6.54
CA ALA A 41 9.01 -1.52 -7.90
C ALA A 41 8.40 -0.19 -8.40
N ARG A 42 7.40 0.36 -7.68
CA ARG A 42 6.74 1.62 -8.01
C ARG A 42 7.12 2.69 -6.96
N PRO A 43 7.97 3.69 -7.30
CA PRO A 43 8.51 4.64 -6.31
C PRO A 43 7.47 5.38 -5.46
N ALA A 44 6.28 5.64 -6.00
CA ALA A 44 5.19 6.32 -5.29
C ALA A 44 4.44 5.41 -4.30
N LEU A 45 4.58 4.09 -4.43
CA LEU A 45 3.88 3.06 -3.67
C LEU A 45 4.83 2.16 -2.88
N THR A 46 6.12 2.51 -2.82
CA THR A 46 7.12 1.73 -2.10
C THR A 46 6.72 1.55 -0.64
N ILE A 47 6.70 0.29 -0.19
CA ILE A 47 6.30 -0.09 1.15
C ILE A 47 7.11 -1.28 1.65
N THR A 48 7.13 -1.45 2.96
CA THR A 48 7.81 -2.57 3.62
C THR A 48 6.84 -3.69 3.98
N ALA A 49 7.39 -4.87 4.27
CA ALA A 49 6.66 -5.97 4.89
C ALA A 49 5.87 -5.54 6.14
N GLY A 50 6.45 -4.67 6.97
CA GLY A 50 5.80 -4.11 8.16
C GLY A 50 4.60 -3.22 7.87
N THR A 51 4.39 -2.80 6.62
CA THR A 51 3.21 -2.06 6.17
C THR A 51 2.22 -2.99 5.47
N VAL A 52 2.70 -3.91 4.61
CA VAL A 52 1.86 -4.83 3.84
C VAL A 52 1.08 -5.78 4.72
N TYR A 53 1.72 -6.45 5.67
CA TYR A 53 1.02 -7.48 6.44
C TYR A 53 -0.11 -6.93 7.33
N PRO A 54 0.07 -5.81 8.05
CA PRO A 54 -1.04 -5.17 8.76
C PRO A 54 -2.15 -4.66 7.84
N LEU A 55 -1.81 -4.20 6.63
CA LEU A 55 -2.80 -3.79 5.63
C LEU A 55 -3.63 -4.98 5.17
N LEU A 56 -2.98 -6.08 4.77
CA LEU A 56 -3.66 -7.31 4.37
C LEU A 56 -4.56 -7.85 5.48
N ALA A 57 -4.09 -7.82 6.74
CA ALA A 57 -4.89 -8.25 7.89
C ALA A 57 -6.15 -7.40 8.12
N ARG A 58 -6.20 -6.15 7.65
CA ARG A 58 -7.40 -5.30 7.70
C ARG A 58 -8.37 -5.56 6.55
N LEU A 59 -7.90 -6.15 5.46
CA LEU A 59 -8.70 -6.48 4.27
C LEU A 59 -9.36 -7.87 4.36
N ALA A 60 -8.86 -8.74 5.25
CA ALA A 60 -9.45 -10.04 5.58
C ALA A 60 -10.75 -9.89 6.37
#